data_AF-A0ABD2M7K4-F1
#
_entry.id   AF-A0ABD2M7K4-F1
#
_cell.length_a   1.000
_cell.length_b   1.000
_cell.length_c   1.000
_cell.angle_alpha   90.00
_cell.angle_beta   90.00
_cell.angle_gamma   90.00
#
_symmetry.space_group_name_H-M   'P 1'
#
loop_
_entity.id
_entity.type
_entity.pdbx_description
1 polymer ?
#
loop_
_entity_poly.entity_id
_entity_poly.type
_entity_poly.pdbx_seq_one_letter_code
_entity_poly.pdbx_strand_id
1 'polypeptide(L)'
;MQISALLLHLLPLFCLFHFSLSKIHTLSLTDDSRRNILLSKFGFGSNGTLSFSLTNFTVPDAVLKQTQKDGGEDKLGIIGFTLSRGRELANGVQTNPHLCQLQQQDQGIDSLFFVFDFTAQRLVVVRSGHIKSIKLCTNLSSCPYSEDGETRNSTSSVVASSGGFLSHLFGGSSSSNDLKLPYFDYLPIGLHNGQYSTQFAVRFNQQQKGFFFLFFHNCFNYREHGYSDRVAVDLAAIIVEKNVNSFLSVVDIPKPSLYVYFAFLFALATILWANLLCKSDSNNIFKVHRLMLVLVFLKSLTLLFHGVNFYFVSVYGHERELWAIIYYVTHLLKGALLFGTIILIGSGYTFFKQFLSDRDRRLFIFVLPLQILANIAMIILEESEFSDQRYLFWLEMFTFLDIVCCMSILLPILWSIAFLTECAAKTTDGKAAFSLERLRLFRRFYLHVIAYIYTTRGAKFTLEYFLPDEKRWVSEAAAELASLFFFCLVGAKFRPRKSNPYLRISLEEGGDVEAGVALTTNGLFERVKRKQRLMTTQQEETGELLERSTNSTEDDDDNTLLPKTGRDIGLSSL
;
A
#
# COMPACT_ATOMS: atom_id res chain seq x y z
N MET A 1 -28.69 10.76 -13.58
CA MET A 1 -27.93 11.54 -14.58
C MET A 1 -26.75 12.34 -14.00
N GLN A 2 -26.60 12.53 -12.68
CA GLN A 2 -25.46 13.28 -12.11
C GLN A 2 -24.12 12.52 -12.00
N ILE A 3 -24.12 11.18 -12.04
CA ILE A 3 -22.88 10.36 -11.97
C ILE A 3 -22.08 10.43 -13.29
N SER A 4 -22.77 10.64 -14.42
CA SER A 4 -22.13 10.75 -15.74
C SER A 4 -21.30 12.03 -15.90
N ALA A 5 -21.67 13.12 -15.22
CA ALA A 5 -20.96 14.39 -15.30
C ALA A 5 -19.66 14.37 -14.47
N LEU A 6 -19.64 13.62 -13.36
CA LEU A 6 -18.46 13.50 -12.50
C LEU A 6 -17.37 12.65 -13.14
N LEU A 7 -17.76 11.61 -13.89
CA LEU A 7 -16.83 10.77 -14.66
C LEU A 7 -16.18 11.54 -15.82
N LEU A 8 -16.92 12.47 -16.44
CA LEU A 8 -16.45 13.27 -17.57
C LEU A 8 -15.44 14.35 -17.16
N HIS A 9 -15.52 14.86 -15.93
CA HIS A 9 -14.53 15.78 -15.36
C HIS A 9 -13.26 15.09 -14.84
N LEU A 10 -13.27 13.77 -14.63
CA LEU A 10 -12.07 12.98 -14.27
C LEU A 10 -11.24 12.56 -15.49
N LEU A 11 -11.84 12.56 -16.68
CA LEU A 11 -11.17 12.22 -17.94
C LEU A 11 -9.96 13.13 -18.30
N PRO A 12 -10.03 14.47 -18.14
CA PRO A 12 -8.87 15.33 -18.42
C PRO A 12 -7.76 15.21 -17.37
N LEU A 13 -8.04 14.70 -16.16
CA LEU A 13 -7.01 14.39 -15.16
C LEU A 13 -6.17 13.15 -15.56
N PHE A 14 -6.77 12.27 -16.38
CA PHE A 14 -6.14 11.05 -16.92
C PHE A 14 -5.25 11.31 -18.12
N CYS A 15 -5.42 12.43 -18.81
CA CYS A 15 -4.61 12.78 -20.00
C CYS A 15 -3.30 13.51 -19.65
N LEU A 16 -2.99 13.71 -18.37
CA LEU A 16 -1.74 14.35 -17.92
C LEU A 16 -0.61 13.35 -17.63
N PHE A 17 -0.83 12.04 -17.81
CA PHE A 17 0.24 11.06 -17.77
C PHE A 17 1.11 11.21 -19.02
N HIS A 18 2.24 11.92 -18.87
CA HIS A 18 3.31 11.90 -19.85
C HIS A 18 3.76 10.45 -20.05
N PHE A 19 3.79 10.00 -21.30
CA PHE A 19 4.39 8.74 -21.70
C PHE A 19 5.89 8.77 -21.42
N SER A 20 6.33 8.01 -20.43
CA SER A 20 7.75 7.83 -20.11
C SER A 20 8.23 6.48 -20.63
N LEU A 21 9.06 6.51 -21.66
CA LEU A 21 9.70 5.33 -22.27
C LEU A 21 10.36 4.44 -21.21
N SER A 22 9.82 3.23 -21.06
CA SER A 22 10.33 2.19 -20.17
C SER A 22 11.81 1.85 -20.44
N LYS A 23 12.64 1.90 -19.38
CA LYS A 23 14.08 1.64 -19.46
C LYS A 23 14.51 0.80 -18.26
N ILE A 24 15.29 -0.26 -18.52
CA ILE A 24 16.17 -0.93 -17.53
C ILE A 24 16.77 0.15 -16.62
N HIS A 25 16.82 -0.06 -15.29
CA HIS A 25 17.28 0.94 -14.31
C HIS A 25 18.50 1.72 -14.81
N THR A 26 18.22 2.88 -15.40
CA THR A 26 19.21 3.76 -15.97
C THR A 26 19.13 5.02 -15.16
N LEU A 27 19.85 4.99 -14.07
CA LEU A 27 19.92 6.12 -13.18
C LEU A 27 20.82 7.18 -13.83
N SER A 28 20.26 8.36 -14.06
CA SER A 28 21.02 9.54 -14.48
C SER A 28 20.88 10.59 -13.39
N LEU A 29 21.94 10.81 -12.63
CA LEU A 29 22.02 11.92 -11.69
C LEU A 29 22.74 13.08 -12.37
N THR A 30 22.13 14.26 -12.30
CA THR A 30 22.69 15.51 -12.83
C THR A 30 22.63 16.54 -11.72
N ASP A 31 23.73 17.24 -11.49
CA ASP A 31 23.87 18.28 -10.46
C ASP A 31 23.41 17.82 -9.06
N ASP A 32 23.72 16.57 -8.69
CA ASP A 32 23.32 16.01 -7.38
C ASP A 32 24.41 16.23 -6.33
N SER A 33 24.08 17.00 -5.28
CA SER A 33 24.97 17.35 -4.17
C SER A 33 24.71 16.53 -2.89
N ARG A 34 23.87 15.49 -2.95
CA ARG A 34 23.59 14.65 -1.78
C ARG A 34 24.83 13.88 -1.34
N ARG A 35 24.96 13.73 -0.01
CA ARG A 35 26.06 13.00 0.65
C ARG A 35 26.00 11.50 0.41
N ASN A 36 24.79 10.93 0.49
CA ASN A 36 24.55 9.51 0.25
C ASN A 36 23.32 9.36 -0.64
N ILE A 37 23.40 8.42 -1.58
CA ILE A 37 22.32 8.11 -2.50
C ILE A 37 22.17 6.59 -2.55
N LEU A 38 20.98 6.09 -2.21
CA LEU A 38 20.66 4.67 -2.37
C LEU A 38 20.35 4.40 -3.84
N LEU A 39 21.24 3.69 -4.54
CA LEU A 39 21.11 3.42 -5.96
C LEU A 39 20.23 2.19 -6.22
N SER A 40 20.41 1.12 -5.45
CA SER A 40 19.58 -0.07 -5.58
C SER A 40 19.43 -0.83 -4.26
N LYS A 41 18.34 -1.59 -4.17
CA LYS A 41 17.92 -2.44 -3.07
C LYS A 41 17.41 -3.77 -3.64
N PHE A 42 18.23 -4.82 -3.60
CA PHE A 42 17.91 -6.08 -4.27
C PHE A 42 18.31 -7.32 -3.49
N GLY A 43 17.46 -8.35 -3.51
CA GLY A 43 17.74 -9.66 -2.92
C GLY A 43 18.29 -10.64 -3.95
N PHE A 44 19.52 -11.10 -3.77
CA PHE A 44 20.18 -12.08 -4.65
C PHE A 44 20.07 -13.50 -4.10
N GLY A 45 19.60 -14.41 -4.95
CA GLY A 45 19.59 -15.85 -4.72
C GLY A 45 20.88 -16.52 -5.21
N SER A 46 20.91 -17.85 -5.20
CA SER A 46 22.03 -18.62 -5.77
C SER A 46 22.12 -18.35 -7.26
N ASN A 47 23.33 -18.08 -7.75
CA ASN A 47 23.60 -17.69 -9.13
C ASN A 47 22.88 -16.41 -9.56
N GLY A 48 22.40 -15.59 -8.61
CA GLY A 48 21.98 -14.23 -8.88
C GLY A 48 23.15 -13.39 -9.37
N THR A 49 22.86 -12.38 -10.20
CA THR A 49 23.87 -11.58 -10.88
C THR A 49 23.57 -10.10 -10.77
N LEU A 50 24.60 -9.32 -10.47
CA LEU A 50 24.60 -7.86 -10.51
C LEU A 50 25.56 -7.44 -11.61
N SER A 51 25.10 -6.61 -12.55
CA SER A 51 25.95 -5.94 -13.53
C SER A 51 25.82 -4.43 -13.31
N PHE A 52 26.96 -3.77 -13.15
CA PHE A 52 27.03 -2.33 -12.93
C PHE A 52 27.91 -1.70 -14.02
N SER A 53 27.39 -0.67 -14.67
CA SER A 53 28.11 0.10 -15.66
C SER A 53 27.95 1.59 -15.37
N LEU A 54 29.06 2.26 -15.10
CA LEU A 54 29.13 3.69 -14.87
C LEU A 54 29.65 4.40 -16.11
N THR A 55 28.96 5.44 -16.51
CA THR A 55 29.26 6.29 -17.67
C THR A 55 29.06 7.76 -17.29
N ASN A 56 29.70 8.66 -18.03
CA ASN A 56 29.57 10.11 -17.87
C ASN A 56 29.82 10.60 -16.43
N PHE A 57 30.68 9.92 -15.66
CA PHE A 57 30.94 10.35 -14.29
C PHE A 57 31.91 11.53 -14.31
N THR A 58 31.43 12.69 -13.87
CA THR A 58 32.22 13.93 -13.77
C THR A 58 32.37 14.33 -12.31
N VAL A 59 33.55 14.82 -11.98
CA VAL A 59 33.85 15.31 -10.64
C VAL A 59 34.49 16.68 -10.77
N PRO A 60 34.03 17.70 -10.01
CA PRO A 60 34.62 19.04 -10.08
C PRO A 60 36.10 19.08 -9.68
N ASP A 61 36.85 19.99 -10.28
CA ASP A 61 38.30 20.15 -10.09
C ASP A 61 38.73 20.32 -8.62
N ALA A 62 37.84 20.82 -7.76
CA ALA A 62 38.07 20.96 -6.33
C ALA A 62 38.38 19.61 -5.65
N VAL A 63 37.67 18.55 -6.03
CA VAL A 63 37.86 17.19 -5.50
C VAL A 63 39.17 16.60 -6.03
N LEU A 64 39.46 16.80 -7.32
CA LEU A 64 40.70 16.32 -7.94
C LEU A 64 41.94 16.95 -7.29
N LYS A 65 41.90 18.25 -6.99
CA LYS A 65 43.00 18.99 -6.35
C LYS A 65 43.21 18.60 -4.88
N GLN A 66 42.15 18.30 -4.13
CA GLN A 66 42.28 17.86 -2.73
C GLN A 66 42.78 16.42 -2.62
N THR A 67 42.33 15.53 -3.51
CA THR A 67 42.81 14.13 -3.57
C THR A 67 44.33 14.04 -3.80
N GLN A 68 44.92 15.08 -4.41
CA GLN A 68 46.37 15.18 -4.65
C GLN A 68 47.17 15.81 -3.51
N LYS A 69 46.53 16.56 -2.58
CA LYS A 69 47.22 17.30 -1.51
C LYS A 69 47.31 16.53 -0.18
N ASP A 70 46.32 15.71 0.16
CA ASP A 70 46.32 14.93 1.41
C ASP A 70 46.93 13.54 1.19
N GLY A 71 48.26 13.46 1.29
CA GLY A 71 49.00 12.22 1.55
C GLY A 71 49.02 11.81 3.03
N GLY A 72 48.28 12.52 3.90
CA GLY A 72 48.15 12.26 5.33
C GLY A 72 46.95 11.38 5.71
N GLU A 73 46.93 10.91 6.95
CA GLU A 73 46.00 9.90 7.49
C GLU A 73 44.50 10.26 7.39
N ASP A 74 44.17 11.53 7.17
CA ASP A 74 42.81 12.02 6.99
C ASP A 74 42.43 12.16 5.50
N LYS A 75 42.17 11.04 4.82
CA LYS A 75 41.62 11.03 3.46
C LYS A 75 40.17 11.55 3.46
N LEU A 76 39.99 12.87 3.46
CA LEU A 76 38.71 13.56 3.69
C LEU A 76 37.93 13.95 2.41
N GLY A 77 38.38 13.50 1.23
CA GLY A 77 37.77 13.84 -0.08
C GLY A 77 37.36 12.63 -0.92
N ILE A 78 36.93 11.54 -0.28
CA ILE A 78 36.70 10.25 -0.96
C ILE A 78 35.30 10.22 -1.60
N ILE A 79 35.23 9.78 -2.86
CA ILE A 79 33.97 9.45 -3.53
C ILE A 79 34.00 7.97 -3.89
N GLY A 80 32.84 7.32 -3.84
CA GLY A 80 32.78 5.89 -4.11
C GLY A 80 31.40 5.28 -3.98
N PHE A 81 31.39 3.95 -4.09
CA PHE A 81 30.19 3.14 -3.92
C PHE A 81 30.39 2.12 -2.80
N THR A 82 29.29 1.70 -2.19
CA THR A 82 29.31 0.57 -1.25
C THR A 82 28.21 -0.41 -1.63
N LEU A 83 28.58 -1.68 -1.82
CA LEU A 83 27.64 -2.79 -1.91
C LEU A 83 27.62 -3.53 -0.58
N SER A 84 26.58 -3.34 0.21
CA SER A 84 26.46 -3.90 1.56
C SER A 84 25.41 -4.99 1.63
N ARG A 85 25.71 -6.07 2.35
CA ARG A 85 24.75 -7.12 2.69
C ARG A 85 24.02 -6.75 3.99
N GLY A 86 22.69 -6.77 3.96
CA GLY A 86 21.86 -6.45 5.12
C GLY A 86 21.66 -4.95 5.35
N ARG A 87 21.02 -4.60 6.47
CA ARG A 87 20.56 -3.24 6.77
C ARG A 87 21.52 -2.42 7.63
N GLU A 88 22.64 -2.98 8.07
CA GLU A 88 23.55 -2.32 9.00
C GLU A 88 24.06 -0.99 8.45
N LEU A 89 24.55 -0.98 7.20
CA LEU A 89 25.00 0.24 6.54
C LEU A 89 23.86 1.22 6.28
N ALA A 90 22.71 0.73 5.80
CA ALA A 90 21.54 1.55 5.52
C ALA A 90 21.03 2.27 6.78
N ASN A 91 20.97 1.56 7.90
CA ASN A 91 20.64 2.12 9.21
C ASN A 91 21.71 3.11 9.66
N GLY A 92 23.00 2.78 9.49
CA GLY A 92 24.12 3.67 9.85
C GLY A 92 24.11 5.00 9.09
N VAL A 93 23.76 5.00 7.80
CA VAL A 93 23.55 6.22 7.00
C VAL A 93 22.38 7.05 7.56
N GLN A 94 21.31 6.39 8.00
CA GLN A 94 20.11 7.06 8.51
C GLN A 94 20.30 7.62 9.93
N THR A 95 20.97 6.89 10.82
CA THR A 95 21.16 7.29 12.22
C THR A 95 22.29 8.31 12.38
N ASN A 96 23.34 8.23 11.54
CA ASN A 96 24.53 9.07 11.64
C ASN A 96 24.77 9.82 10.31
N PRO A 97 23.93 10.80 9.94
CA PRO A 97 24.02 11.51 8.66
C PRO A 97 25.26 12.41 8.52
N HIS A 98 25.99 12.64 9.62
CA HIS A 98 27.21 13.45 9.67
C HIS A 98 28.49 12.65 9.48
N LEU A 99 28.40 11.33 9.33
CA LEU A 99 29.55 10.46 9.13
C LEU A 99 29.54 9.82 7.74
N CYS A 100 30.71 9.82 7.07
CA CYS A 100 30.92 9.15 5.80
C CYS A 100 31.13 7.65 6.02
N GLN A 101 30.15 6.85 5.59
CA GLN A 101 30.18 5.40 5.74
C GLN A 101 31.25 4.72 4.87
N LEU A 102 31.68 5.35 3.77
CA LEU A 102 32.76 4.86 2.90
C LEU A 102 34.13 4.81 3.61
N GLN A 103 34.32 5.59 4.69
CA GLN A 103 35.53 5.59 5.51
C GLN A 103 35.52 4.49 6.59
N GLN A 104 34.36 3.88 6.88
CA GLN A 104 34.22 2.86 7.93
C GLN A 104 34.58 1.44 7.44
N GLN A 105 35.67 1.32 6.69
CA GLN A 105 36.07 0.04 6.07
C GLN A 105 36.49 -1.01 7.12
N ASP A 106 37.04 -0.55 8.24
CA ASP A 106 37.60 -1.39 9.31
C ASP A 106 36.55 -1.88 10.33
N GLN A 107 35.29 -1.46 10.22
CA GLN A 107 34.25 -1.82 11.20
C GLN A 107 33.69 -3.25 11.04
N GLY A 108 34.26 -4.05 10.12
CA GLY A 108 33.86 -5.43 9.92
C GLY A 108 32.47 -5.62 9.31
N ILE A 109 31.86 -4.55 8.77
CA ILE A 109 30.56 -4.58 8.10
C ILE A 109 30.67 -5.46 6.84
N ASP A 110 29.67 -6.29 6.58
CA ASP A 110 29.57 -7.11 5.37
C ASP A 110 29.36 -6.23 4.12
N SER A 111 30.43 -5.63 3.62
CA SER A 111 30.40 -4.64 2.55
C SER A 111 31.60 -4.74 1.60
N LEU A 112 31.33 -4.46 0.31
CA LEU A 112 32.33 -4.17 -0.71
C LEU A 112 32.36 -2.65 -0.89
N PHE A 113 33.49 -2.03 -0.58
CA PHE A 113 33.72 -0.61 -0.76
C PHE A 113 34.50 -0.39 -2.05
N PHE A 114 33.99 0.48 -2.90
CA PHE A 114 34.57 0.88 -4.16
C PHE A 114 35.00 2.34 -4.05
N VAL A 115 36.30 2.58 -3.95
CA VAL A 115 36.87 3.90 -3.69
C VAL A 115 37.58 4.41 -4.95
N PHE A 116 37.19 5.59 -5.43
CA PHE A 116 37.85 6.21 -6.55
C PHE A 116 39.25 6.70 -6.18
N ASP A 117 40.26 6.24 -6.92
CA ASP A 117 41.61 6.80 -6.94
C ASP A 117 41.80 7.48 -8.29
N PHE A 118 41.43 8.77 -8.35
CA PHE A 118 41.48 9.57 -9.58
C PHE A 118 42.92 9.79 -10.08
N THR A 119 43.91 9.77 -9.17
CA THR A 119 45.32 9.96 -9.51
C THR A 119 45.87 8.74 -10.25
N ALA A 120 45.56 7.53 -9.76
CA ALA A 120 45.99 6.28 -10.38
C ALA A 120 44.98 5.70 -11.40
N GLN A 121 43.88 6.41 -11.67
CA GLN A 121 42.81 6.01 -12.59
C GLN A 121 42.28 4.58 -12.33
N ARG A 122 42.10 4.25 -11.05
CA ARG A 122 41.65 2.93 -10.61
C ARG A 122 40.56 3.05 -9.57
N LEU A 123 39.63 2.10 -9.59
CA LEU A 123 38.63 1.94 -8.56
C LEU A 123 39.13 0.88 -7.59
N VAL A 124 39.58 1.32 -6.42
CA VAL A 124 40.12 0.44 -5.38
C VAL A 124 38.97 -0.28 -4.68
N VAL A 125 39.05 -1.60 -4.62
CA VAL A 125 38.03 -2.45 -3.99
C VAL A 125 38.54 -2.94 -2.66
N VAL A 126 37.84 -2.57 -1.60
CA VAL A 126 38.09 -3.04 -0.23
C VAL A 126 36.94 -3.93 0.21
N ARG A 127 37.25 -5.15 0.64
CA ARG A 127 36.26 -6.14 1.05
C ARG A 127 36.30 -6.32 2.56
N SER A 128 35.16 -6.14 3.22
CA SER A 128 35.02 -6.28 4.67
C SER A 128 33.98 -7.34 5.04
N GLY A 129 34.02 -7.76 6.31
CA GLY A 129 33.12 -8.78 6.86
C GLY A 129 33.27 -10.18 6.25
N HIS A 130 32.17 -10.93 6.25
CA HIS A 130 32.03 -12.30 5.73
C HIS A 130 31.92 -12.38 4.21
N ILE A 131 31.74 -11.25 3.52
CA ILE A 131 31.61 -11.20 2.06
C ILE A 131 32.93 -11.02 1.30
N LYS A 132 34.07 -11.23 1.97
CA LYS A 132 35.42 -11.23 1.36
C LYS A 132 35.57 -12.22 0.19
N SER A 133 34.73 -13.25 0.13
CA SER A 133 34.73 -14.27 -0.91
C SER A 133 34.05 -13.83 -2.22
N ILE A 134 33.43 -12.65 -2.27
CA ILE A 134 32.79 -12.16 -3.51
C ILE A 134 33.86 -11.79 -4.54
N LYS A 135 33.79 -12.46 -5.69
CA LYS A 135 34.65 -12.23 -6.84
C LYS A 135 34.01 -11.19 -7.76
N LEU A 136 34.80 -10.22 -8.19
CA LEU A 136 34.42 -9.27 -9.22
C LEU A 136 34.85 -9.81 -10.58
N CYS A 137 34.03 -9.59 -11.59
CA CYS A 137 34.32 -9.91 -12.97
C CYS A 137 34.26 -8.63 -13.79
N THR A 138 34.99 -8.57 -14.90
CA THR A 138 34.92 -7.42 -15.82
C THR A 138 33.57 -7.36 -16.53
N ASN A 139 33.04 -8.53 -16.91
CA ASN A 139 31.74 -8.68 -17.57
C ASN A 139 31.00 -9.92 -17.06
N LEU A 140 29.68 -9.97 -17.26
CA LEU A 140 28.85 -11.10 -16.83
C LEU A 140 29.26 -12.45 -17.46
N SER A 141 29.80 -12.43 -18.68
CA SER A 141 30.33 -13.61 -19.38
C SER A 141 31.59 -14.17 -18.75
N SER A 142 32.39 -13.33 -18.10
CA SER A 142 33.61 -13.71 -17.38
C SER A 142 33.36 -14.22 -15.96
N CYS A 143 32.14 -14.06 -15.45
CA CYS A 143 31.75 -14.72 -14.21
C CYS A 143 31.43 -16.20 -14.51
N PRO A 144 32.06 -17.17 -13.83
CA PRO A 144 31.67 -18.57 -13.93
C PRO A 144 30.34 -18.81 -13.19
N TYR A 145 29.60 -19.87 -13.56
CA TYR A 145 28.51 -20.36 -12.72
C TYR A 145 29.09 -21.06 -11.51
N SER A 146 28.49 -20.85 -10.36
CA SER A 146 28.86 -21.60 -9.17
C SER A 146 28.09 -22.91 -9.19
N GLU A 147 28.76 -23.95 -9.70
CA GLU A 147 28.36 -25.33 -9.49
C GLU A 147 28.64 -25.68 -8.03
N ASP A 148 27.64 -25.55 -7.17
CA ASP A 148 27.75 -26.05 -5.80
C ASP A 148 27.67 -27.58 -5.84
N GLY A 149 28.80 -28.28 -5.65
CA GLY A 149 28.78 -29.73 -5.48
C GLY A 149 30.06 -30.56 -5.65
N GLU A 150 31.29 -30.04 -5.51
CA GLU A 150 32.44 -30.94 -5.29
C GLU A 150 33.36 -30.44 -4.18
N THR A 151 33.28 -31.12 -3.04
CA THR A 151 34.39 -31.28 -2.12
C THR A 151 35.49 -32.04 -2.86
N ARG A 152 36.30 -31.35 -3.65
CA ARG A 152 37.59 -31.90 -4.10
C ARG A 152 38.72 -31.21 -3.36
N ASN A 153 39.17 -31.90 -2.31
CA ASN A 153 40.57 -31.90 -1.93
C ASN A 153 41.39 -32.27 -3.16
N SER A 154 41.87 -31.25 -3.87
CA SER A 154 42.96 -31.35 -4.83
C SER A 154 43.92 -30.22 -4.42
N THR A 155 44.81 -30.43 -3.44
CA THR A 155 46.13 -31.02 -3.68
C THR A 155 46.42 -31.18 -5.17
N SER A 156 46.62 -30.04 -5.84
CA SER A 156 47.47 -29.99 -7.02
C SER A 156 48.85 -29.59 -6.53
N SER A 157 49.60 -30.64 -6.20
CA SER A 157 51.05 -30.67 -6.07
C SER A 157 51.71 -29.88 -7.19
N VAL A 158 52.38 -28.78 -6.83
CA VAL A 158 53.46 -28.23 -7.65
C VAL A 158 54.60 -29.24 -7.57
N VAL A 159 54.82 -29.94 -8.68
CA VAL A 159 55.98 -30.80 -8.88
C VAL A 159 57.23 -29.94 -8.74
N ALA A 160 58.13 -30.41 -7.89
CA ALA A 160 59.39 -29.78 -7.52
C ALA A 160 60.38 -29.67 -8.68
N SER A 161 61.17 -28.58 -8.68
CA SER A 161 62.54 -28.61 -9.22
C SER A 161 63.51 -27.87 -8.30
N SER A 162 64.34 -28.69 -7.63
CA SER A 162 65.75 -28.48 -7.24
C SER A 162 66.20 -27.24 -6.44
N GLY A 163 66.79 -27.53 -5.28
CA GLY A 163 67.80 -26.71 -4.57
C GLY A 163 67.30 -26.24 -3.21
N GLY A 164 67.92 -26.51 -2.06
CA GLY A 164 69.15 -27.21 -1.71
C GLY A 164 69.23 -27.23 -0.18
N PHE A 165 70.06 -28.13 0.36
CA PHE A 165 70.30 -28.52 1.77
C PHE A 165 70.62 -27.38 2.78
N LEU A 166 70.54 -26.11 2.39
CA LEU A 166 71.07 -24.96 3.14
C LEU A 166 70.05 -24.21 4.01
N SER A 167 68.75 -24.53 3.96
CA SER A 167 67.72 -23.80 4.72
C SER A 167 67.51 -24.29 6.16
N HIS A 168 68.05 -25.44 6.55
CA HIS A 168 67.90 -26.00 7.90
C HIS A 168 69.01 -25.57 8.88
N LEU A 169 69.96 -24.72 8.44
CA LEU A 169 71.17 -24.38 9.20
C LEU A 169 71.21 -22.95 9.73
N PHE A 170 70.28 -22.07 9.35
CA PHE A 170 70.23 -20.70 9.85
C PHE A 170 68.81 -20.25 10.24
N GLY A 171 68.54 -20.28 11.55
CA GLY A 171 67.94 -19.12 12.22
C GLY A 171 66.43 -19.11 12.45
N GLY A 172 66.04 -19.40 13.71
CA GLY A 172 65.35 -18.40 14.53
C GLY A 172 63.82 -18.35 14.50
N SER A 173 63.24 -18.90 15.57
CA SER A 173 61.92 -18.59 16.16
C SER A 173 61.45 -17.13 15.97
N SER A 174 60.20 -16.93 15.51
CA SER A 174 59.34 -15.84 15.99
C SER A 174 57.87 -16.02 15.58
N SER A 175 57.02 -16.17 16.60
CA SER A 175 55.59 -15.83 16.72
C SER A 175 54.88 -15.26 15.47
N SER A 176 53.97 -16.05 14.90
CA SER A 176 53.02 -15.62 13.88
C SER A 176 51.93 -14.72 14.48
N ASN A 177 52.10 -13.41 14.39
CA ASN A 177 50.98 -12.48 14.37
C ASN A 177 50.35 -12.54 12.97
N ASP A 178 49.27 -13.30 12.81
CA ASP A 178 48.43 -13.28 11.61
C ASP A 178 47.68 -11.94 11.52
N LEU A 179 48.38 -10.89 11.08
CA LEU A 179 47.71 -9.71 10.52
C LEU A 179 47.07 -10.13 9.19
N LYS A 180 45.77 -10.43 9.22
CA LYS A 180 44.94 -10.57 8.01
C LYS A 180 44.82 -9.21 7.34
N LEU A 181 45.82 -8.81 6.57
CA LEU A 181 45.74 -7.64 5.70
C LEU A 181 44.58 -7.84 4.71
N PRO A 182 43.73 -6.83 4.49
CA PRO A 182 42.67 -6.91 3.48
C PRO A 182 43.30 -7.07 2.09
N TYR A 183 42.80 -8.04 1.32
CA TYR A 183 43.19 -8.25 -0.07
C TYR A 183 42.60 -7.13 -0.94
N PHE A 184 43.45 -6.26 -1.49
CA PHE A 184 43.05 -5.17 -2.38
C PHE A 184 42.97 -5.68 -3.82
N ASP A 185 41.83 -5.43 -4.47
CA ASP A 185 41.60 -5.66 -5.89
C ASP A 185 41.30 -4.30 -6.53
N TYR A 186 41.64 -4.10 -7.81
CA TYR A 186 41.42 -2.81 -8.47
C TYR A 186 40.77 -3.01 -9.83
N LEU A 187 39.77 -2.19 -10.12
CA LEU A 187 39.14 -2.14 -11.43
C LEU A 187 39.71 -0.95 -12.21
N PRO A 188 40.10 -1.13 -13.48
CA PRO A 188 40.55 -0.03 -14.31
C PRO A 188 39.40 0.95 -14.57
N ILE A 189 39.71 2.24 -14.62
CA ILE A 189 38.76 3.29 -14.97
C ILE A 189 39.17 3.85 -16.33
N GLY A 190 38.22 3.92 -17.27
CA GLY A 190 38.40 4.62 -18.54
C GLY A 190 38.13 6.12 -18.37
N LEU A 191 39.08 6.96 -18.77
CA LEU A 191 38.90 8.41 -18.83
C LEU A 191 38.77 8.85 -20.29
N HIS A 192 37.63 9.42 -20.65
CA HIS A 192 37.38 9.95 -21.99
C HIS A 192 36.74 11.34 -21.89
N ASN A 193 37.37 12.36 -22.51
CA ASN A 193 36.90 13.75 -22.47
C ASN A 193 36.59 14.29 -21.05
N GLY A 194 37.40 13.93 -20.05
CA GLY A 194 37.18 14.36 -18.67
C GLY A 194 36.08 13.59 -17.92
N GLN A 195 35.50 12.56 -18.53
CA GLN A 195 34.47 11.70 -17.94
C GLN A 195 35.04 10.33 -17.61
N TYR A 196 34.79 9.87 -16.38
CA TYR A 196 35.20 8.55 -15.91
C TYR A 196 34.13 7.50 -16.23
N SER A 197 34.60 6.30 -16.57
CA SER A 197 33.75 5.15 -16.89
C SER A 197 34.35 3.88 -16.31
N THR A 198 33.50 2.99 -15.81
CA THR A 198 33.92 1.70 -15.28
C THR A 198 32.77 0.72 -15.31
N GLN A 199 33.09 -0.57 -15.40
CA GLN A 199 32.09 -1.64 -15.41
C GLN A 199 32.59 -2.81 -14.58
N PHE A 200 31.66 -3.46 -13.89
CA PHE A 200 31.92 -4.70 -13.19
C PHE A 200 30.65 -5.56 -13.11
N ALA A 201 30.86 -6.85 -12.92
CA ALA A 201 29.80 -7.80 -12.65
C ALA A 201 30.13 -8.66 -11.43
N VAL A 202 29.10 -9.10 -10.74
CA VAL A 202 29.16 -10.03 -9.61
C VAL A 202 28.17 -11.15 -9.86
N ARG A 203 28.58 -12.40 -9.58
CA ARG A 203 27.67 -13.53 -9.45
C ARG A 203 27.74 -14.08 -8.04
N PHE A 204 26.58 -14.23 -7.40
CA PHE A 204 26.45 -14.62 -6.00
C PHE A 204 26.32 -16.15 -5.85
N ASN A 205 27.11 -16.73 -4.95
CA ASN A 205 27.08 -18.15 -4.62
C ASN A 205 26.03 -18.48 -3.56
N GLN A 206 25.80 -19.76 -3.26
CA GLN A 206 24.82 -20.16 -2.25
C GLN A 206 25.11 -19.58 -0.84
N GLN A 207 26.37 -19.43 -0.45
CA GLN A 207 26.75 -18.84 0.84
C GLN A 207 26.61 -17.30 0.85
N GLN A 208 26.56 -16.68 -0.32
CA GLN A 208 26.50 -15.23 -0.51
C GLN A 208 25.08 -14.72 -0.77
N LYS A 209 24.07 -15.60 -0.70
CA LYS A 209 22.64 -15.24 -0.79
C LYS A 209 22.30 -14.19 0.24
N GLY A 210 21.49 -13.21 -0.13
CA GLY A 210 21.04 -12.22 0.82
C GLY A 210 20.46 -10.98 0.17
N PHE A 211 20.14 -10.03 1.02
CA PHE A 211 19.59 -8.75 0.63
C PHE A 211 20.70 -7.70 0.61
N PHE A 212 20.88 -7.02 -0.51
CA PHE A 212 21.97 -6.09 -0.74
C PHE A 212 21.48 -4.68 -1.01
N PHE A 213 22.27 -3.71 -0.58
CA PHE A 213 22.06 -2.29 -0.80
C PHE A 213 23.28 -1.72 -1.50
N LEU A 214 23.06 -1.04 -2.63
CA LEU A 214 24.09 -0.33 -3.36
C LEU A 214 23.94 1.17 -3.09
N PHE A 215 24.94 1.75 -2.46
CA PHE A 215 25.00 3.18 -2.14
C PHE A 215 26.08 3.88 -2.97
N PHE A 216 25.80 5.12 -3.35
CA PHE A 216 26.80 6.10 -3.73
C PHE A 216 27.08 7.03 -2.56
N HIS A 217 28.36 7.33 -2.33
CA HIS A 217 28.82 8.19 -1.26
C HIS A 217 29.66 9.33 -1.83
N ASN A 218 29.23 10.55 -1.57
CA ASN A 218 29.99 11.77 -1.81
C ASN A 218 30.49 12.31 -0.46
N CYS A 219 31.63 11.78 -0.01
CA CYS A 219 32.15 12.13 1.32
C CYS A 219 32.78 13.52 1.39
N PHE A 220 33.08 14.12 0.23
CA PHE A 220 33.53 15.51 0.15
C PHE A 220 32.53 16.47 0.80
N ASN A 221 31.23 16.27 0.56
CA ASN A 221 30.17 17.16 1.06
C ASN A 221 29.92 17.07 2.57
N TYR A 222 30.68 16.26 3.31
CA TYR A 222 30.59 16.18 4.76
C TYR A 222 31.32 17.33 5.49
N ARG A 223 32.31 17.94 4.83
CA ARG A 223 33.14 19.01 5.37
C ARG A 223 32.49 20.40 5.29
N GLU A 224 31.47 20.55 4.44
CA GLU A 224 30.92 21.85 4.10
C GLU A 224 29.97 22.41 5.17
N HIS A 225 30.24 23.65 5.59
CA HIS A 225 29.50 24.39 6.61
C HIS A 225 28.41 25.27 5.95
N GLY A 226 27.61 24.68 5.07
CA GLY A 226 26.59 25.40 4.32
C GLY A 226 25.99 24.58 3.18
N TYR A 227 24.86 25.03 2.63
CA TYR A 227 24.28 24.42 1.43
C TYR A 227 25.00 24.87 0.15
N SER A 228 25.54 26.09 0.14
CA SER A 228 26.17 26.74 -1.03
C SER A 228 27.54 26.17 -1.40
N ASP A 229 28.23 25.50 -0.48
CA ASP A 229 29.58 24.99 -0.71
C ASP A 229 29.60 23.50 -1.15
N ARG A 230 28.42 22.87 -1.26
CA ARG A 230 28.32 21.45 -1.63
C ARG A 230 28.68 21.25 -3.10
N VAL A 231 29.50 20.24 -3.34
CA VAL A 231 29.95 19.84 -4.67
C VAL A 231 28.97 18.83 -5.26
N ALA A 232 28.37 19.21 -6.38
CA ALA A 232 27.50 18.34 -7.14
C ALA A 232 28.30 17.42 -8.09
N VAL A 233 27.72 16.27 -8.41
CA VAL A 233 28.29 15.30 -9.37
C VAL A 233 27.26 14.95 -10.44
N ASP A 234 27.76 14.67 -11.65
CA ASP A 234 26.95 14.05 -12.69
C ASP A 234 27.41 12.61 -12.87
N LEU A 235 26.46 11.67 -12.89
CA LEU A 235 26.75 10.26 -13.14
C LEU A 235 25.59 9.58 -13.86
N ALA A 236 25.92 8.71 -14.81
CA ALA A 236 24.96 7.82 -15.45
C ALA A 236 25.34 6.36 -15.14
N ALA A 237 24.51 5.66 -14.37
CA ALA A 237 24.71 4.28 -13.99
C ALA A 237 23.62 3.38 -14.59
N ILE A 238 24.03 2.29 -15.23
CA ILE A 238 23.15 1.20 -15.66
C ILE A 238 23.36 0.05 -14.69
N ILE A 239 22.28 -0.31 -13.98
CA ILE A 239 22.29 -1.36 -12.96
C ILE A 239 21.36 -2.46 -13.44
N VAL A 240 21.90 -3.66 -13.68
CA VAL A 240 21.11 -4.83 -14.09
C VAL A 240 21.22 -5.90 -13.02
N GLU A 241 20.11 -6.15 -12.35
CA GLU A 241 20.00 -7.12 -11.27
C GLU A 241 19.06 -8.24 -11.69
N LYS A 242 19.53 -9.47 -11.55
CA LYS A 242 18.80 -10.64 -12.05
C LYS A 242 19.05 -11.84 -11.16
N ASN A 243 17.97 -12.53 -10.81
CA ASN A 243 18.00 -13.88 -10.26
C ASN A 243 17.77 -14.90 -11.38
N VAL A 244 17.98 -16.18 -11.05
CA VAL A 244 17.80 -17.28 -12.02
C VAL A 244 16.39 -17.20 -12.63
N ASN A 245 16.32 -16.99 -13.94
CA ASN A 245 15.09 -16.84 -14.72
C ASN A 245 14.13 -15.72 -14.26
N SER A 246 14.58 -14.74 -13.48
CA SER A 246 13.72 -13.65 -13.01
C SER A 246 14.49 -12.37 -12.73
N PHE A 247 13.96 -11.23 -13.15
CA PHE A 247 14.46 -9.91 -12.74
C PHE A 247 13.95 -9.47 -11.37
N LEU A 248 13.11 -10.29 -10.71
CA LEU A 248 12.63 -9.97 -9.36
C LEU A 248 13.68 -10.31 -8.30
N SER A 249 13.75 -9.46 -7.28
CA SER A 249 14.43 -9.75 -6.02
C SER A 249 13.86 -11.02 -5.39
N VAL A 250 14.68 -11.77 -4.63
CA VAL A 250 14.28 -13.04 -3.98
C VAL A 250 12.96 -12.91 -3.20
N VAL A 251 12.73 -11.75 -2.58
CA VAL A 251 11.53 -11.45 -1.80
C VAL A 251 10.29 -11.32 -2.69
N ASP A 252 10.45 -10.89 -3.93
CA ASP A 252 9.37 -10.57 -4.86
C ASP A 252 9.05 -11.71 -5.82
N ILE A 253 9.99 -12.65 -6.05
CA ILE A 253 9.79 -13.85 -6.89
C ILE A 253 8.45 -14.59 -6.61
N PRO A 254 8.01 -14.82 -5.36
CA PRO A 254 6.74 -15.50 -5.11
C PRO A 254 5.49 -14.64 -5.32
N LYS A 255 5.62 -13.31 -5.42
CA LYS A 255 4.47 -12.37 -5.49
C LYS A 255 3.54 -12.59 -6.68
N PRO A 256 4.01 -12.76 -7.94
CA PRO A 256 3.11 -13.00 -9.07
C PRO A 256 2.16 -14.18 -8.81
N SER A 257 2.71 -15.32 -8.41
CA SER A 257 1.95 -16.54 -8.13
C SER A 257 1.00 -16.37 -6.94
N LEU A 258 1.45 -15.70 -5.88
CA LEU A 258 0.65 -15.40 -4.70
C LEU A 258 -0.57 -14.56 -5.06
N TYR A 259 -0.39 -13.46 -5.81
CA TYR A 259 -1.49 -12.58 -6.18
C TYR A 259 -2.49 -13.27 -7.11
N VAL A 260 -2.03 -14.08 -8.06
CA VAL A 260 -2.93 -14.89 -8.92
C VAL A 260 -3.72 -15.91 -8.10
N TYR A 261 -3.09 -16.59 -7.14
CA TYR A 261 -3.77 -17.53 -6.24
C TYR A 261 -4.87 -16.84 -5.41
N PHE A 262 -4.57 -15.71 -4.77
CA PHE A 262 -5.58 -14.95 -4.04
C PHE A 262 -6.65 -14.36 -4.96
N ALA A 263 -6.30 -13.91 -6.17
CA ALA A 263 -7.27 -13.45 -7.16
C ALA A 263 -8.29 -14.54 -7.48
N PHE A 264 -7.85 -15.79 -7.63
CA PHE A 264 -8.73 -16.95 -7.81
C PHE A 264 -9.62 -17.20 -6.58
N LEU A 265 -9.09 -17.15 -5.37
CA LEU A 265 -9.89 -17.31 -4.14
C LEU A 265 -10.99 -16.23 -4.03
N PHE A 266 -10.65 -14.98 -4.32
CA PHE A 266 -11.63 -13.88 -4.34
C PHE A 266 -12.61 -13.98 -5.52
N ALA A 267 -12.20 -14.53 -6.66
CA ALA A 267 -13.12 -14.82 -7.77
C ALA A 267 -14.13 -15.90 -7.37
N LEU A 268 -13.69 -16.97 -6.70
CA LEU A 268 -14.57 -17.99 -6.15
C LEU A 268 -15.55 -17.38 -5.13
N ALA A 269 -15.07 -16.53 -4.22
CA ALA A 269 -15.92 -15.82 -3.28
C ALA A 269 -16.95 -14.92 -3.99
N THR A 270 -16.55 -14.24 -5.07
CA THR A 270 -17.46 -13.45 -5.93
C THR A 270 -18.54 -14.33 -6.54
N ILE A 271 -18.19 -15.48 -7.12
CA ILE A 271 -19.13 -16.42 -7.74
C ILE A 271 -20.09 -16.98 -6.68
N LEU A 272 -19.59 -17.38 -5.51
CA LEU A 272 -20.41 -17.88 -4.41
C LEU A 272 -21.40 -16.82 -3.91
N TRP A 273 -20.96 -15.56 -3.79
CA TRP A 273 -21.82 -14.45 -3.40
C TRP A 273 -22.87 -14.12 -4.47
N ALA A 274 -22.48 -14.12 -5.75
CA ALA A 274 -23.41 -13.94 -6.86
C ALA A 274 -24.49 -15.04 -6.89
N ASN A 275 -24.08 -16.30 -6.75
CA ASN A 275 -25.00 -17.43 -6.66
C ASN A 275 -25.95 -17.32 -5.47
N LEU A 276 -25.44 -16.82 -4.34
CA LEU A 276 -26.25 -16.58 -3.16
C LEU A 276 -27.30 -15.49 -3.39
N LEU A 277 -26.91 -14.39 -4.04
CA LEU A 277 -27.81 -13.31 -4.43
C LEU A 277 -28.89 -13.81 -5.40
N CYS A 278 -28.52 -14.58 -6.43
CA CYS A 278 -29.47 -15.12 -7.41
C CYS A 278 -30.48 -16.09 -6.79
N LYS A 279 -30.11 -16.84 -5.75
CA LYS A 279 -31.01 -17.77 -5.04
C LYS A 279 -31.88 -17.10 -3.98
N SER A 280 -31.57 -15.86 -3.60
CA SER A 280 -32.29 -15.16 -2.53
C SER A 280 -33.48 -14.39 -3.09
N ASP A 281 -34.58 -14.32 -2.34
CA ASP A 281 -35.74 -13.52 -2.77
C ASP A 281 -35.34 -12.07 -3.06
N SER A 282 -35.80 -11.51 -4.18
CA SER A 282 -35.50 -10.13 -4.61
C SER A 282 -35.84 -9.10 -3.54
N ASN A 283 -36.87 -9.34 -2.73
CA ASN A 283 -37.29 -8.44 -1.65
C ASN A 283 -36.27 -8.30 -0.51
N ASN A 284 -35.31 -9.22 -0.41
CA ASN A 284 -34.25 -9.17 0.61
C ASN A 284 -32.93 -8.60 0.08
N ILE A 285 -32.86 -8.27 -1.21
CA ILE A 285 -31.62 -7.81 -1.87
C ILE A 285 -31.58 -6.28 -1.91
N PHE A 286 -30.96 -5.69 -0.89
CA PHE A 286 -30.64 -4.26 -0.88
C PHE A 286 -29.40 -3.90 -1.70
N LYS A 287 -29.26 -2.61 -2.04
CA LYS A 287 -28.11 -2.04 -2.77
C LYS A 287 -26.76 -2.39 -2.13
N VAL A 288 -26.71 -2.48 -0.80
CA VAL A 288 -25.51 -2.89 -0.04
C VAL A 288 -24.98 -4.24 -0.52
N HIS A 289 -25.82 -5.24 -0.73
CA HIS A 289 -25.37 -6.57 -1.16
C HIS A 289 -24.82 -6.56 -2.59
N ARG A 290 -25.37 -5.71 -3.47
CA ARG A 290 -24.86 -5.50 -4.83
C ARG A 290 -23.51 -4.77 -4.80
N LEU A 291 -23.36 -3.77 -3.93
CA LEU A 291 -22.07 -3.08 -3.72
C LEU A 291 -21.01 -4.03 -3.15
N MET A 292 -21.39 -4.89 -2.19
CA MET A 292 -20.51 -5.95 -1.68
C MET A 292 -20.06 -6.90 -2.80
N LEU A 293 -20.95 -7.30 -3.72
CA LEU A 293 -20.58 -8.12 -4.87
C LEU A 293 -19.53 -7.43 -5.75
N VAL A 294 -19.78 -6.17 -6.13
CA VAL A 294 -18.85 -5.38 -6.95
C VAL A 294 -17.51 -5.20 -6.24
N LEU A 295 -17.52 -5.02 -4.92
CA LEU A 295 -16.32 -4.88 -4.11
C LEU A 295 -15.44 -6.14 -4.12
N VAL A 296 -16.03 -7.32 -3.94
CA VAL A 296 -15.26 -8.59 -3.98
C VAL A 296 -14.71 -8.85 -5.39
N PHE A 297 -15.51 -8.55 -6.41
CA PHE A 297 -15.08 -8.64 -7.81
C PHE A 297 -13.88 -7.73 -8.09
N LEU A 298 -13.94 -6.46 -7.70
CA LEU A 298 -12.82 -5.54 -7.87
C LEU A 298 -11.59 -5.96 -7.09
N LYS A 299 -11.75 -6.52 -5.88
CA LYS A 299 -10.61 -7.07 -5.12
C LYS A 299 -9.91 -8.19 -5.88
N SER A 300 -10.67 -9.11 -6.48
CA SER A 300 -10.12 -10.16 -7.35
C SER A 300 -9.38 -9.57 -8.55
N LEU A 301 -9.97 -8.57 -9.21
CA LEU A 301 -9.41 -7.93 -10.39
C LEU A 301 -8.12 -7.16 -10.09
N THR A 302 -8.07 -6.42 -8.98
CA THR A 302 -6.87 -5.71 -8.52
C THR A 302 -5.72 -6.68 -8.27
N LEU A 303 -5.98 -7.82 -7.60
CA LEU A 303 -4.94 -8.83 -7.36
C LEU A 303 -4.45 -9.47 -8.66
N LEU A 304 -5.35 -9.75 -9.59
CA LEU A 304 -4.98 -10.30 -10.89
C LEU A 304 -4.03 -9.35 -11.64
N PHE A 305 -4.39 -8.07 -11.74
CA PHE A 305 -3.58 -7.08 -12.44
C PHE A 305 -2.24 -6.82 -11.74
N HIS A 306 -2.22 -6.84 -10.42
CA HIS A 306 -0.97 -6.73 -9.66
C HIS A 306 -0.04 -7.93 -9.91
N GLY A 307 -0.59 -9.15 -9.91
CA GLY A 307 0.17 -10.36 -10.24
C GLY A 307 0.70 -10.36 -11.68
N VAL A 308 -0.10 -9.88 -12.63
CA VAL A 308 0.31 -9.72 -14.04
C VAL A 308 1.41 -8.66 -14.17
N ASN A 309 1.32 -7.53 -13.47
CA ASN A 309 2.36 -6.50 -13.48
C ASN A 309 3.69 -7.08 -13.00
N PHE A 310 3.69 -7.74 -11.84
CA PHE A 310 4.88 -8.42 -11.30
C PHE A 310 5.41 -9.53 -12.22
N TYR A 311 4.53 -10.25 -12.92
CA TYR A 311 4.96 -11.23 -13.93
C TYR A 311 5.73 -10.56 -15.07
N PHE A 312 5.25 -9.43 -15.60
CA PHE A 312 5.95 -8.69 -16.65
C PHE A 312 7.30 -8.16 -16.15
N VAL A 313 7.36 -7.63 -14.93
CA VAL A 313 8.64 -7.23 -14.30
C VAL A 313 9.58 -8.43 -14.23
N SER A 314 9.09 -9.60 -13.84
CA SER A 314 9.92 -10.81 -13.71
C SER A 314 10.57 -11.26 -15.02
N VAL A 315 9.90 -11.04 -16.16
CA VAL A 315 10.35 -11.49 -17.49
C VAL A 315 11.19 -10.43 -18.20
N TYR A 316 10.77 -9.15 -18.13
CA TYR A 316 11.36 -8.07 -18.92
C TYR A 316 12.22 -7.10 -18.11
N GLY A 317 12.18 -7.18 -16.78
CA GLY A 317 12.93 -6.29 -15.87
C GLY A 317 12.38 -4.87 -15.76
N HIS A 318 11.19 -4.61 -16.30
CA HIS A 318 10.52 -3.31 -16.22
C HIS A 318 8.99 -3.48 -16.19
N GLU A 319 8.31 -2.53 -15.58
CA GLU A 319 6.85 -2.45 -15.59
C GLU A 319 6.33 -2.05 -16.96
N ARG A 320 5.20 -2.64 -17.36
CA ARG A 320 4.48 -2.26 -18.57
C ARG A 320 3.42 -1.25 -18.16
N GLU A 321 3.56 -0.02 -18.62
CA GLU A 321 2.70 1.13 -18.28
C GLU A 321 1.21 0.78 -18.26
N LEU A 322 0.72 0.05 -19.26
CA LEU A 322 -0.70 -0.29 -19.40
C LEU A 322 -1.22 -1.15 -18.24
N TRP A 323 -0.44 -2.13 -17.79
CA TRP A 323 -0.83 -3.02 -16.69
C TRP A 323 -0.72 -2.33 -15.33
N ALA A 324 0.30 -1.50 -15.14
CA ALA A 324 0.47 -0.67 -13.95
C ALA A 324 -0.71 0.31 -13.79
N ILE A 325 -1.08 1.03 -14.85
CA ILE A 325 -2.24 1.95 -14.84
C ILE A 325 -3.52 1.21 -14.47
N ILE A 326 -3.80 0.06 -15.09
CA ILE A 326 -5.01 -0.71 -14.79
C ILE A 326 -5.02 -1.17 -13.32
N TYR A 327 -3.88 -1.60 -12.78
CA TYR A 327 -3.75 -1.94 -11.36
C TYR A 327 -4.07 -0.73 -10.47
N TYR A 328 -3.48 0.43 -10.72
CA TYR A 328 -3.71 1.64 -9.93
C TYR A 328 -5.18 2.07 -9.92
N VAL A 329 -5.83 2.03 -11.08
CA VAL A 329 -7.25 2.41 -11.23
C VAL A 329 -8.17 1.46 -10.48
N THR A 330 -7.96 0.16 -10.64
CA THR A 330 -8.77 -0.83 -9.93
C THR A 330 -8.53 -0.77 -8.43
N HIS A 331 -7.29 -0.53 -7.99
CA HIS A 331 -6.94 -0.35 -6.59
C HIS A 331 -7.65 0.85 -5.96
N LEU A 332 -7.66 2.00 -6.65
CA LEU A 332 -8.39 3.20 -6.24
C LEU A 332 -9.90 2.94 -6.11
N LEU A 333 -10.50 2.34 -7.14
CA LEU A 333 -11.94 2.05 -7.16
C LEU A 333 -12.33 1.06 -6.05
N LYS A 334 -11.52 0.02 -5.83
CA LYS A 334 -11.69 -0.91 -4.70
C LYS A 334 -11.64 -0.18 -3.36
N GLY A 335 -10.72 0.77 -3.20
CA GLY A 335 -10.55 1.55 -1.96
C GLY A 335 -11.79 2.38 -1.65
N ALA A 336 -12.25 3.16 -2.64
CA ALA A 336 -13.43 4.00 -2.52
C ALA A 336 -14.71 3.17 -2.25
N LEU A 337 -14.91 2.05 -2.94
CA LEU A 337 -16.08 1.19 -2.73
C LEU A 337 -16.06 0.46 -1.38
N LEU A 338 -14.89 0.04 -0.89
CA LEU A 338 -14.76 -0.58 0.44
C LEU A 338 -15.24 0.40 1.51
N PHE A 339 -14.75 1.63 1.45
CA PHE A 339 -15.11 2.69 2.38
C PHE A 339 -16.60 3.06 2.29
N GLY A 340 -17.10 3.30 1.08
CA GLY A 340 -18.52 3.59 0.85
C GLY A 340 -19.44 2.48 1.37
N THR A 341 -19.03 1.21 1.21
CA THR A 341 -19.80 0.06 1.70
C THR A 341 -19.80 -0.02 3.23
N ILE A 342 -18.69 0.24 3.91
CA ILE A 342 -18.61 0.24 5.39
C ILE A 342 -19.56 1.28 5.99
N ILE A 343 -19.56 2.50 5.44
CA ILE A 343 -20.44 3.54 5.96
C ILE A 343 -21.90 3.23 5.66
N LEU A 344 -22.22 2.72 4.47
CA LEU A 344 -23.59 2.35 4.12
C LEU A 344 -24.15 1.22 5.01
N ILE A 345 -23.29 0.28 5.43
CA ILE A 345 -23.67 -0.72 6.44
C ILE A 345 -23.94 -0.03 7.77
N GLY A 346 -23.08 0.90 8.18
CA GLY A 346 -23.17 1.61 9.45
C GLY A 346 -24.33 2.58 9.60
N SER A 347 -24.73 3.25 8.51
CA SER A 347 -25.82 4.24 8.50
C SER A 347 -27.21 3.63 8.36
N GLY A 348 -27.31 2.33 8.06
CA GLY A 348 -28.59 1.71 7.66
C GLY A 348 -29.04 2.16 6.27
N TYR A 349 -29.74 1.28 5.54
CA TYR A 349 -30.19 1.53 4.16
C TYR A 349 -31.17 2.71 4.03
N THR A 350 -31.85 3.08 5.11
CA THR A 350 -32.87 4.13 5.20
C THR A 350 -32.32 5.56 5.06
N PHE A 351 -31.00 5.76 5.17
CA PHE A 351 -30.40 7.09 5.23
C PHE A 351 -29.94 7.70 3.90
N PHE A 352 -29.85 6.92 2.81
CA PHE A 352 -29.27 7.43 1.56
C PHE A 352 -30.18 8.38 0.77
N LYS A 353 -31.43 8.59 1.21
CA LYS A 353 -32.39 9.43 0.49
C LYS A 353 -32.85 10.69 1.24
N GLN A 354 -32.52 10.89 2.52
CA GLN A 354 -32.95 12.13 3.17
C GLN A 354 -32.01 12.80 4.18
N PHE A 355 -31.16 12.15 4.97
CA PHE A 355 -30.28 12.90 5.88
C PHE A 355 -29.07 12.06 6.31
N LEU A 356 -28.01 11.88 5.52
CA LEU A 356 -26.70 11.67 6.18
C LEU A 356 -26.56 12.80 7.22
N SER A 357 -26.36 12.47 8.50
CA SER A 357 -26.16 13.51 9.52
C SER A 357 -25.11 14.48 8.98
N ASP A 358 -25.31 15.79 9.10
CA ASP A 358 -24.38 16.78 8.51
C ASP A 358 -22.92 16.51 8.91
N ARG A 359 -22.73 15.86 10.08
CA ARG A 359 -21.45 15.34 10.56
C ARG A 359 -20.86 14.23 9.69
N ASP A 360 -21.63 13.22 9.32
CA ASP A 360 -21.19 12.10 8.46
C ASP A 360 -20.93 12.58 7.02
N ARG A 361 -21.77 13.50 6.52
CA ARG A 361 -21.55 14.14 5.21
C ARG A 361 -20.26 14.94 5.17
N ARG A 362 -19.95 15.71 6.23
CA ARG A 362 -18.67 16.44 6.35
C ARG A 362 -17.47 15.49 6.41
N LEU A 363 -17.61 14.37 7.12
CA LEU A 363 -16.58 13.33 7.14
C LEU A 363 -16.30 12.75 5.76
N PHE A 364 -17.33 12.44 4.96
CA PHE A 364 -17.14 11.99 3.57
C PHE A 364 -16.41 13.00 2.71
N ILE A 365 -16.78 14.28 2.83
CA ILE A 365 -16.16 15.38 2.07
C ILE A 365 -14.67 15.52 2.39
N PHE A 366 -14.23 15.16 3.60
CA PHE A 366 -12.82 15.20 3.99
C PHE A 366 -12.05 13.90 3.71
N VAL A 367 -12.63 12.75 4.05
CA VAL A 367 -11.95 11.44 3.98
C VAL A 367 -11.75 10.97 2.54
N LEU A 368 -12.72 11.23 1.65
CA LEU A 368 -12.65 10.75 0.28
C LEU A 368 -11.53 11.45 -0.54
N PRO A 369 -11.36 12.80 -0.48
CA PRO A 369 -10.19 13.45 -1.06
C PRO A 369 -8.86 12.99 -0.45
N LEU A 370 -8.82 12.78 0.88
CA LEU A 370 -7.62 12.30 1.55
C LEU A 370 -7.22 10.89 1.06
N GLN A 371 -8.19 10.01 0.84
CA GLN A 371 -7.96 8.70 0.24
C GLN A 371 -7.45 8.80 -1.19
N ILE A 372 -7.98 9.73 -1.99
CA ILE A 372 -7.47 9.96 -3.35
C ILE A 372 -6.00 10.42 -3.28
N LEU A 373 -5.67 11.36 -2.41
CA LEU A 373 -4.30 11.85 -2.24
C LEU A 373 -3.35 10.74 -1.74
N ALA A 374 -3.78 9.91 -0.79
CA ALA A 374 -3.01 8.76 -0.32
C ALA A 374 -2.75 7.76 -1.45
N ASN A 375 -3.75 7.51 -2.30
CA ASN A 375 -3.57 6.63 -3.46
C ASN A 375 -2.67 7.25 -4.53
N ILE A 376 -2.75 8.58 -4.78
CA ILE A 376 -1.81 9.29 -5.66
C ILE A 376 -0.37 9.17 -5.12
N ALA A 377 -0.20 9.36 -3.81
CA ALA A 377 1.10 9.23 -3.18
C ALA A 377 1.66 7.81 -3.30
N MET A 378 0.81 6.77 -3.20
CA MET A 378 1.20 5.39 -3.44
C MET A 378 1.67 5.17 -4.88
N ILE A 379 0.93 5.66 -5.87
CA ILE A 379 1.30 5.52 -7.30
C ILE A 379 2.67 6.14 -7.55
N ILE A 380 2.88 7.36 -7.06
CA ILE A 380 4.15 8.06 -7.25
C ILE A 380 5.28 7.31 -6.54
N LEU A 381 5.02 6.75 -5.36
CA LEU A 381 5.99 5.94 -4.64
C LEU A 381 6.37 4.66 -5.41
N GLU A 382 5.39 3.93 -5.96
CA GLU A 382 5.61 2.70 -6.73
C GLU A 382 6.35 2.96 -8.05
N GLU A 383 6.05 4.08 -8.73
CA GLU A 383 6.75 4.49 -9.96
C GLU A 383 8.13 5.12 -9.70
N SER A 384 8.34 5.70 -8.52
CA SER A 384 9.59 6.40 -8.22
C SER A 384 10.74 5.42 -7.97
N GLU A 385 11.89 5.68 -8.59
CA GLU A 385 13.11 4.95 -8.28
C GLU A 385 13.63 5.31 -6.88
N PHE A 386 14.19 4.32 -6.17
CA PHE A 386 14.75 4.51 -4.82
C PHE A 386 15.81 5.64 -4.72
N SER A 387 16.48 5.94 -5.83
CA SER A 387 17.53 6.95 -5.92
C SER A 387 16.99 8.37 -6.13
N ASP A 388 15.72 8.54 -6.51
CA ASP A 388 15.10 9.86 -6.67
C ASP A 388 14.99 10.57 -5.31
N GLN A 389 15.36 11.84 -5.25
CA GLN A 389 15.18 12.69 -4.06
C GLN A 389 13.72 12.72 -3.61
N ARG A 390 12.78 12.59 -4.55
CA ARG A 390 11.34 12.64 -4.29
C ARG A 390 10.82 11.37 -3.60
N TYR A 391 11.50 10.23 -3.76
CA TYR A 391 11.04 8.94 -3.21
C TYR A 391 10.77 9.02 -1.69
N LEU A 392 11.74 9.52 -0.91
CA LEU A 392 11.60 9.60 0.55
C LEU A 392 10.49 10.57 0.97
N PHE A 393 10.37 11.70 0.29
CA PHE A 393 9.28 12.65 0.53
C PHE A 393 7.91 12.02 0.28
N TRP A 394 7.74 11.31 -0.84
CA TRP A 394 6.48 10.62 -1.15
C TRP A 394 6.21 9.45 -0.20
N LEU A 395 7.23 8.74 0.27
CA LEU A 395 7.10 7.70 1.30
C LEU A 395 6.57 8.27 2.63
N GLU A 396 7.17 9.35 3.12
CA GLU A 396 6.75 10.03 4.35
C GLU A 396 5.35 10.60 4.20
N MET A 397 5.05 11.26 3.08
CA MET A 397 3.74 11.82 2.81
C MET A 397 2.68 10.72 2.69
N PHE A 398 2.94 9.63 1.97
CA PHE A 398 2.05 8.47 1.89
C PHE A 398 1.75 7.91 3.28
N THR A 399 2.79 7.70 4.09
CA THR A 399 2.66 7.17 5.46
C THR A 399 1.81 8.09 6.33
N PHE A 400 2.07 9.40 6.27
CA PHE A 400 1.29 10.41 6.98
C PHE A 400 -0.18 10.39 6.58
N LEU A 401 -0.47 10.38 5.27
CA LEU A 401 -1.84 10.37 4.73
C LEU A 401 -2.59 9.08 5.13
N ASP A 402 -1.93 7.92 5.09
CA ASP A 402 -2.54 6.64 5.47
C ASP A 402 -2.90 6.61 6.97
N ILE A 403 -2.04 7.14 7.85
CA ILE A 403 -2.33 7.25 9.30
C ILE A 403 -3.52 8.18 9.55
N VAL A 404 -3.52 9.38 8.95
CA VAL A 404 -4.63 10.34 9.11
C VAL A 404 -5.93 9.74 8.58
N CYS A 405 -5.88 9.02 7.45
CA CYS A 405 -7.04 8.32 6.90
C CYS A 405 -7.54 7.23 7.85
N CYS A 406 -6.64 6.41 8.39
CA CYS A 406 -6.98 5.37 9.37
C CYS A 406 -7.68 5.96 10.61
N MET A 407 -7.14 7.03 11.19
CA MET A 407 -7.77 7.70 12.33
C MET A 407 -9.14 8.30 11.98
N SER A 408 -9.25 8.90 10.80
CA SER A 408 -10.51 9.48 10.32
C SER A 408 -11.61 8.43 10.10
N ILE A 409 -11.25 7.19 9.76
CA ILE A 409 -12.20 6.08 9.62
C ILE A 409 -12.69 5.59 11.00
N LEU A 410 -11.86 5.64 12.04
CA LEU A 410 -12.22 5.19 13.38
C LEU A 410 -13.25 6.11 14.07
N LEU A 411 -13.21 7.41 13.81
CA LEU A 411 -14.12 8.38 14.42
C LEU A 411 -15.62 8.10 14.18
N PRO A 412 -16.11 7.92 12.93
CA PRO A 412 -17.51 7.56 12.69
C PRO A 412 -17.88 6.19 13.26
N ILE A 413 -16.93 5.26 13.38
CA ILE A 413 -17.16 3.96 14.03
C ILE A 413 -17.40 4.14 15.53
N LEU A 414 -16.57 4.94 16.20
CA LEU A 414 -16.70 5.22 17.63
C LEU A 414 -18.00 5.98 17.94
N TRP A 415 -18.35 6.96 17.10
CA TRP A 415 -19.61 7.69 17.23
C TRP A 415 -20.83 6.83 16.95
N SER A 416 -20.78 5.95 15.96
CA SER A 416 -21.86 5.00 15.70
C SER A 416 -22.08 4.08 16.90
N ILE A 417 -21.01 3.58 17.54
CA ILE A 417 -21.12 2.79 18.78
C ILE A 417 -21.75 3.62 19.91
N ALA A 418 -21.29 4.86 20.11
CA ALA A 418 -21.82 5.76 21.14
C ALA A 418 -23.32 6.04 20.92
N PHE A 419 -23.72 6.35 19.69
CA PHE A 419 -25.11 6.57 19.30
C PHE A 419 -25.96 5.33 19.55
N LEU A 420 -25.49 4.16 19.13
CA LEU A 420 -26.19 2.89 19.39
C LEU A 420 -26.36 2.66 20.90
N THR A 421 -25.35 2.97 21.73
CA THR A 421 -25.45 2.81 23.19
C THR A 421 -26.44 3.76 23.83
N GLU A 422 -26.53 5.00 23.33
CA GLU A 422 -27.53 5.97 23.80
C GLU A 422 -28.96 5.57 23.44
N CYS A 423 -29.18 5.03 22.24
CA CYS A 423 -30.50 4.53 21.81
C CYS A 423 -30.96 3.35 22.65
N ALA A 424 -30.05 2.42 22.99
CA ALA A 424 -30.35 1.27 23.83
C ALA A 424 -30.73 1.69 25.27
N ALA A 425 -30.07 2.71 25.82
CA ALA A 425 -30.39 3.23 27.15
C ALA A 425 -31.76 3.91 27.25
N LYS A 426 -32.32 4.37 26.12
CA LYS A 426 -33.62 5.08 26.05
C LYS A 426 -34.82 4.18 25.75
N THR A 427 -34.62 2.89 25.44
CA THR A 427 -35.73 1.98 25.07
C THR A 427 -36.29 1.24 26.30
N THR A 428 -37.62 1.15 26.45
CA THR A 428 -38.31 0.43 27.54
C THR A 428 -38.27 -1.10 27.37
N ASP A 429 -38.31 -1.84 28.49
CA ASP A 429 -37.87 -3.25 28.67
C ASP A 429 -38.24 -4.26 27.56
N GLY A 430 -39.44 -4.17 26.96
CA GLY A 430 -39.87 -5.12 25.90
C GLY A 430 -39.25 -4.86 24.52
N LYS A 431 -38.96 -3.59 24.17
CA LYS A 431 -38.25 -3.19 22.93
C LYS A 431 -36.73 -3.13 23.14
N ALA A 432 -36.28 -3.08 24.38
CA ALA A 432 -34.86 -3.04 24.74
C ALA A 432 -34.09 -4.32 24.38
N ALA A 433 -34.71 -5.50 24.48
CA ALA A 433 -34.05 -6.76 24.12
C ALA A 433 -33.63 -6.83 22.63
N PHE A 434 -34.48 -6.31 21.74
CA PHE A 434 -34.21 -6.21 20.30
C PHE A 434 -33.17 -5.13 19.97
N SER A 435 -33.20 -3.98 20.67
CA SER A 435 -32.20 -2.93 20.51
C SER A 435 -30.81 -3.35 21.02
N LEU A 436 -30.75 -4.22 22.04
CA LEU A 436 -29.51 -4.81 22.56
C LEU A 436 -28.89 -5.85 21.60
N GLU A 437 -29.69 -6.68 20.94
CA GLU A 437 -29.20 -7.58 19.88
C GLU A 437 -28.65 -6.81 18.67
N ARG A 438 -29.34 -5.74 18.26
CA ARG A 438 -28.86 -4.78 17.24
C ARG A 438 -27.51 -4.19 17.62
N LEU A 439 -27.36 -3.71 18.86
CA LEU A 439 -26.12 -3.13 19.37
C LEU A 439 -24.95 -4.12 19.35
N ARG A 440 -25.19 -5.38 19.73
CA ARG A 440 -24.16 -6.43 19.74
C ARG A 440 -23.69 -6.79 18.33
N LEU A 441 -24.60 -6.85 17.35
CA LEU A 441 -24.25 -7.16 15.95
C LEU A 441 -23.35 -6.07 15.34
N PHE A 442 -23.75 -4.79 15.45
CA PHE A 442 -22.99 -3.67 14.91
C PHE A 442 -21.68 -3.43 15.65
N ARG A 443 -21.68 -3.46 17.00
CA ARG A 443 -20.43 -3.36 17.77
C ARG A 443 -19.43 -4.46 17.41
N ARG A 444 -19.90 -5.70 17.24
CA ARG A 444 -19.03 -6.79 16.77
C ARG A 444 -18.54 -6.52 15.36
N PHE A 445 -19.41 -6.13 14.43
CA PHE A 445 -19.00 -5.79 13.06
C PHE A 445 -17.93 -4.69 13.05
N TYR A 446 -18.13 -3.61 13.79
CA TYR A 446 -17.17 -2.52 13.90
C TYR A 446 -15.82 -2.95 14.49
N LEU A 447 -15.81 -3.81 15.52
CA LEU A 447 -14.56 -4.40 16.02
C LEU A 447 -13.83 -5.22 14.94
N HIS A 448 -14.56 -5.94 14.08
CA HIS A 448 -13.94 -6.67 12.96
C HIS A 448 -13.40 -5.71 11.90
N VAL A 449 -14.07 -4.58 11.63
CA VAL A 449 -13.58 -3.54 10.72
C VAL A 449 -12.30 -2.90 11.26
N ILE A 450 -12.27 -2.53 12.55
CA ILE A 450 -11.09 -1.98 13.22
C ILE A 450 -9.93 -2.97 13.15
N ALA A 451 -10.18 -4.24 13.52
CA ALA A 451 -9.17 -5.29 13.43
C ALA A 451 -8.66 -5.47 11.99
N TYR A 452 -9.54 -5.49 10.99
CA TYR A 452 -9.15 -5.59 9.58
C TYR A 452 -8.27 -4.42 9.13
N ILE A 453 -8.64 -3.17 9.45
CA ILE A 453 -7.83 -1.99 9.10
C ILE A 453 -6.46 -2.08 9.77
N TYR A 454 -6.42 -2.42 11.06
CA TYR A 454 -5.17 -2.53 11.81
C TYR A 454 -4.27 -3.66 11.26
N THR A 455 -4.84 -4.83 10.96
CA THR A 455 -4.10 -5.96 10.40
C THR A 455 -3.61 -5.69 8.98
N THR A 456 -4.39 -5.04 8.12
CA THR A 456 -4.01 -4.81 6.73
C THR A 456 -3.14 -3.57 6.51
N ARG A 457 -3.23 -2.54 7.36
CA ARG A 457 -2.43 -1.31 7.28
C ARG A 457 -1.25 -1.28 8.25
N GLY A 458 -1.50 -1.61 9.52
CA GLY A 458 -0.48 -1.59 10.57
C GLY A 458 0.39 -2.85 10.61
N ALA A 459 -0.21 -4.03 10.50
CA ALA A 459 0.53 -5.28 10.75
C ALA A 459 1.55 -5.64 9.67
N LYS A 460 1.48 -5.07 8.46
CA LYS A 460 2.53 -5.26 7.44
C LYS A 460 3.88 -4.72 7.94
N PHE A 461 3.89 -3.48 8.44
CA PHE A 461 5.08 -2.87 9.04
C PHE A 461 5.60 -3.65 10.24
N THR A 462 4.70 -4.08 11.13
CA THR A 462 5.08 -4.85 12.31
C THR A 462 5.61 -6.24 11.96
N LEU A 463 5.00 -6.93 11.00
CA LEU A 463 5.39 -8.29 10.63
C LEU A 463 6.71 -8.30 9.84
N GLU A 464 6.97 -7.29 9.00
CA GLU A 464 8.26 -7.11 8.32
C GLU A 464 9.43 -6.79 9.25
N TYR A 465 9.14 -6.29 10.46
CA TYR A 465 10.15 -6.12 11.51
C TYR A 465 10.59 -7.47 12.11
N PHE A 466 9.64 -8.40 12.32
CA PHE A 466 9.93 -9.71 12.92
C PHE A 466 10.38 -10.76 11.91
N LEU A 467 10.03 -10.62 10.63
CA LEU A 467 10.37 -11.60 9.61
C LEU A 467 11.80 -11.40 9.08
N PRO A 468 12.55 -12.49 8.85
CA PRO A 468 13.79 -12.44 8.10
C PRO A 468 13.55 -11.83 6.71
N ASP A 469 14.55 -11.11 6.20
CA ASP A 469 14.47 -10.35 4.96
C ASP A 469 13.97 -11.17 3.76
N GLU A 470 14.35 -12.45 3.68
CA GLU A 470 13.97 -13.40 2.62
C GLU A 470 12.47 -13.79 2.65
N LYS A 471 11.81 -13.69 3.80
CA LYS A 471 10.42 -14.14 4.00
C LYS A 471 9.41 -12.99 4.04
N ARG A 472 9.80 -11.76 3.68
CA ARG A 472 8.88 -10.62 3.76
C ARG A 472 7.61 -10.78 2.91
N TRP A 473 7.63 -11.56 1.82
CA TRP A 473 6.41 -11.87 1.06
C TRP A 473 5.29 -12.53 1.91
N VAL A 474 5.63 -13.14 3.05
CA VAL A 474 4.66 -13.70 3.99
C VAL A 474 3.79 -12.59 4.62
N SER A 475 4.31 -11.37 4.78
CA SER A 475 3.50 -10.25 5.28
C SER A 475 2.38 -9.92 4.32
N GLU A 476 2.66 -9.92 3.02
CA GLU A 476 1.66 -9.73 1.95
C GLU A 476 0.64 -10.87 1.95
N ALA A 477 1.11 -12.12 2.05
CA ALA A 477 0.23 -13.29 2.12
C ALA A 477 -0.72 -13.22 3.31
N ALA A 478 -0.21 -12.82 4.48
CA ALA A 478 -0.99 -12.68 5.71
C ALA A 478 -2.03 -11.55 5.59
N ALA A 479 -1.67 -10.41 4.98
CA ALA A 479 -2.59 -9.31 4.74
C ALA A 479 -3.73 -9.71 3.78
N GLU A 480 -3.43 -10.47 2.73
CA GLU A 480 -4.43 -10.99 1.79
C GLU A 480 -5.32 -12.06 2.42
N LEU A 481 -4.76 -12.94 3.25
CA LEU A 481 -5.53 -13.92 4.01
C LEU A 481 -6.48 -13.26 5.02
N ALA A 482 -5.99 -12.25 5.75
CA ALA A 482 -6.81 -11.45 6.67
C ALA A 482 -7.95 -10.75 5.93
N SER A 483 -7.67 -10.25 4.71
CA SER A 483 -8.69 -9.66 3.84
C SER A 483 -9.74 -10.69 3.43
N LEU A 484 -9.34 -11.87 2.98
CA LEU A 484 -10.27 -12.93 2.58
C LEU A 484 -11.18 -13.34 3.76
N PHE A 485 -10.58 -13.54 4.94
CA PHE A 485 -11.30 -13.86 6.17
C PHE A 485 -12.32 -12.77 6.53
N PHE A 486 -11.91 -11.50 6.49
CA PHE A 486 -12.80 -10.37 6.74
C PHE A 486 -13.99 -10.37 5.76
N PHE A 487 -13.75 -10.54 4.47
CA PHE A 487 -14.80 -10.54 3.45
C PHE A 487 -15.78 -11.71 3.64
N CYS A 488 -15.29 -12.91 3.95
CA CYS A 488 -16.14 -14.07 4.24
C CYS A 488 -16.98 -13.85 5.51
N LEU A 489 -16.39 -13.32 6.59
CA LEU A 489 -17.11 -13.05 7.83
C LEU A 489 -18.20 -11.98 7.66
N VAL A 490 -17.88 -10.89 6.95
CA VAL A 490 -18.86 -9.83 6.65
C VAL A 490 -19.96 -10.37 5.74
N GLY A 491 -19.62 -11.10 4.68
CA GLY A 491 -20.60 -11.75 3.81
C GLY A 491 -21.54 -12.69 4.57
N ALA A 492 -21.00 -13.50 5.49
CA ALA A 492 -21.82 -14.39 6.31
C ALA A 492 -22.77 -13.62 7.24
N LYS A 493 -22.30 -12.54 7.89
CA LYS A 493 -23.10 -11.73 8.81
C LYS A 493 -24.18 -10.90 8.11
N PHE A 494 -23.89 -10.35 6.93
CA PHE A 494 -24.80 -9.49 6.16
C PHE A 494 -25.45 -10.23 5.00
N ARG A 495 -25.58 -11.55 5.09
CA ARG A 495 -26.26 -12.37 4.08
C ARG A 495 -27.73 -11.94 3.92
N PRO A 496 -28.26 -11.86 2.68
CA PRO A 496 -29.67 -11.54 2.44
C PRO A 496 -30.58 -12.71 2.87
N ARG A 497 -31.06 -12.69 4.12
CA ARG A 497 -32.02 -13.67 4.67
C ARG A 497 -33.08 -12.98 5.52
N LYS A 498 -34.37 -13.30 5.35
CA LYS A 498 -35.49 -12.69 6.11
C LYS A 498 -35.32 -12.73 7.64
N SER A 499 -34.59 -13.72 8.17
CA SER A 499 -34.30 -13.87 9.60
C SER A 499 -33.10 -13.06 10.09
N ASN A 500 -32.35 -12.40 9.20
CA ASN A 500 -31.17 -11.63 9.58
C ASN A 500 -31.61 -10.33 10.27
N PRO A 501 -31.22 -10.08 11.52
CA PRO A 501 -31.62 -8.88 12.27
C PRO A 501 -31.31 -7.57 11.52
N TYR A 502 -30.25 -7.56 10.69
CA TYR A 502 -29.88 -6.40 9.87
C TYR A 502 -30.97 -5.98 8.85
N LEU A 503 -31.70 -6.94 8.28
CA LEU A 503 -32.71 -6.66 7.25
C LEU A 503 -34.02 -6.16 7.84
N ARG A 504 -34.39 -6.63 9.05
CA ARG A 504 -35.58 -6.15 9.78
C ARG A 504 -35.48 -4.67 10.14
N ILE A 505 -34.27 -4.20 10.43
CA ILE A 505 -33.97 -2.78 10.71
C ILE A 505 -34.29 -1.89 9.50
N SER A 506 -33.99 -2.35 8.28
CA SER A 506 -34.27 -1.57 7.05
C SER A 506 -35.76 -1.49 6.72
N LEU A 507 -36.56 -2.42 7.26
CA LEU A 507 -38.01 -2.49 7.04
C LEU A 507 -38.79 -1.70 8.12
N GLU A 508 -38.38 -1.77 9.39
CA GLU A 508 -39.00 -1.00 10.48
C GLU A 508 -38.76 0.50 10.34
N GLU A 509 -37.52 0.94 10.11
CA GLU A 509 -37.22 2.37 9.90
C GLU A 509 -37.80 2.92 8.59
N GLY A 510 -38.14 2.06 7.62
CA GLY A 510 -38.82 2.45 6.39
C GLY A 510 -40.34 2.55 6.53
N GLY A 511 -40.93 1.81 7.47
CA GLY A 511 -42.37 1.86 7.78
C GLY A 511 -42.77 3.03 8.66
N ASP A 512 -41.86 3.52 9.51
CA ASP A 512 -42.12 4.64 10.42
C ASP A 512 -42.02 6.02 9.75
N VAL A 513 -41.54 6.12 8.50
CA VAL A 513 -41.43 7.38 7.74
C VAL A 513 -42.69 7.69 6.93
N GLU A 514 -43.60 6.73 6.78
CA GLU A 514 -44.92 6.96 6.17
C GLU A 514 -45.98 7.42 7.20
N ALA A 515 -45.66 7.39 8.49
CA ALA A 515 -46.43 8.05 9.55
C ALA A 515 -45.88 9.47 9.78
N GLY A 516 -46.35 10.41 8.96
CA GLY A 516 -45.92 11.80 8.98
C GLY A 516 -46.00 12.49 10.35
N VAL A 517 -45.03 13.38 10.58
CA VAL A 517 -45.21 14.72 11.15
C VAL A 517 -46.35 14.85 12.16
N ALA A 518 -46.10 14.48 13.42
CA ALA A 518 -46.81 15.03 14.59
C ALA A 518 -46.07 14.64 15.88
N LEU A 519 -44.94 15.28 16.18
CA LEU A 519 -44.28 15.17 17.48
C LEU A 519 -44.00 16.56 18.06
N THR A 520 -45.09 17.25 18.40
CA THR A 520 -45.16 18.11 19.59
C THR A 520 -46.54 17.94 20.21
N THR A 521 -46.72 16.94 21.08
CA THR A 521 -47.76 17.03 22.12
C THR A 521 -47.41 16.11 23.28
N ASN A 522 -47.31 16.72 24.46
CA ASN A 522 -46.95 16.09 25.72
C ASN A 522 -47.99 15.04 26.17
N GLY A 523 -47.51 13.99 26.83
CA GLY A 523 -48.24 12.76 27.20
C GLY A 523 -49.34 12.89 28.27
N LEU A 524 -50.10 14.00 28.30
CA LEU A 524 -51.24 14.15 29.22
C LEU A 524 -52.59 13.83 28.56
N PHE A 525 -52.70 13.90 27.23
CA PHE A 525 -53.99 13.74 26.52
C PHE A 525 -54.31 12.32 26.00
N GLU A 526 -53.41 11.36 26.18
CA GLU A 526 -53.59 9.99 25.68
C GLU A 526 -54.77 9.27 26.37
N ARG A 527 -55.08 9.62 27.62
CA ARG A 527 -56.25 9.08 28.34
C ARG A 527 -57.59 9.63 27.88
N VAL A 528 -57.62 10.82 27.25
CA VAL A 528 -58.87 11.44 26.79
C VAL A 528 -59.31 10.85 25.43
N LYS A 529 -58.36 10.62 24.51
CA LYS A 529 -58.66 9.98 23.21
C LYS A 529 -59.15 8.54 23.36
N ARG A 530 -58.66 7.80 24.35
CA ARG A 530 -59.12 6.42 24.61
C ARG A 530 -60.56 6.37 25.13
N LYS A 531 -60.97 7.36 25.95
CA LYS A 531 -62.34 7.43 26.48
C LYS A 531 -63.35 7.87 25.41
N GLN A 532 -62.94 8.73 24.48
CA GLN A 532 -63.79 9.17 23.37
C GLN A 532 -64.00 8.06 22.33
N ARG A 533 -62.95 7.27 21.99
CA ARG A 533 -63.10 6.10 21.11
C ARG A 533 -64.00 5.00 21.70
N LEU A 534 -63.91 4.75 23.01
CA LEU A 534 -64.78 3.78 23.69
C LEU A 534 -66.26 4.22 23.70
N MET A 535 -66.55 5.53 23.72
CA MET A 535 -67.92 6.05 23.58
C MET A 535 -68.43 6.00 22.14
N THR A 536 -67.58 6.19 21.13
CA THR A 536 -67.99 6.08 19.72
C THR A 536 -68.28 4.62 19.33
N THR A 537 -67.49 3.65 19.81
CA THR A 537 -67.72 2.22 19.54
C THR A 537 -68.99 1.69 20.24
N GLN A 538 -69.35 2.21 21.42
CA GLN A 538 -70.63 1.88 22.06
C GLN A 538 -71.85 2.54 21.40
N GLN A 539 -71.67 3.52 20.51
CA GLN A 539 -72.76 4.21 19.83
C GLN A 539 -73.01 3.65 18.42
N GLU A 540 -72.01 3.00 17.80
CA GLU A 540 -72.15 2.22 16.56
C GLU A 540 -72.82 0.85 16.80
N GLU A 541 -72.51 0.15 17.90
CA GLU A 541 -73.15 -1.16 18.19
C GLU A 541 -74.66 -1.06 18.51
N THR A 542 -75.14 0.09 19.00
CA THR A 542 -76.58 0.32 19.25
C THR A 542 -77.34 0.82 18.01
N GLY A 543 -76.62 1.29 16.97
CA GLY A 543 -77.21 1.78 15.72
C GLY A 543 -77.55 0.66 14.73
N GLU A 544 -76.76 -0.40 14.68
CA GLU A 544 -76.98 -1.53 13.75
C GLU A 544 -78.15 -2.46 14.13
N LEU A 545 -78.70 -2.33 15.34
CA LEU A 545 -79.86 -3.15 15.78
C LEU A 545 -81.22 -2.49 15.48
N LEU A 546 -81.25 -1.22 15.06
CA LEU A 546 -82.49 -0.49 14.76
C LEU A 546 -82.82 -0.35 13.26
N GLU A 547 -81.87 -0.65 12.35
CA GLU A 547 -82.09 -0.56 10.90
C GLU A 547 -82.71 -1.82 10.25
N ARG A 548 -83.10 -2.83 11.05
CA ARG A 548 -83.78 -4.05 10.56
C ARG A 548 -85.30 -4.04 10.70
N SER A 549 -85.93 -2.89 10.98
CA SER A 549 -87.39 -2.80 11.04
C SER A 549 -87.91 -1.44 10.59
N THR A 550 -88.04 -1.25 9.28
CA THR A 550 -89.15 -0.49 8.64
C THR A 550 -88.93 -0.50 7.13
N ASN A 551 -89.59 -1.41 6.43
CA ASN A 551 -89.83 -1.34 4.99
C ASN A 551 -91.34 -1.21 4.82
N SER A 552 -91.84 -0.03 4.42
CA SER A 552 -93.14 0.13 3.76
C SER A 552 -93.38 1.58 3.34
N THR A 553 -93.84 1.76 2.09
CA THR A 553 -94.65 2.88 1.50
C THR A 553 -93.98 4.27 1.42
N GLU A 554 -94.14 5.14 0.43
CA GLU A 554 -94.80 5.25 -0.89
C GLU A 554 -94.38 6.66 -1.41
N ASP A 555 -94.30 6.81 -2.74
CA ASP A 555 -94.64 7.99 -3.57
C ASP A 555 -93.93 9.38 -3.55
N ASP A 556 -93.72 9.83 -4.81
CA ASP A 556 -93.89 11.17 -5.42
C ASP A 556 -92.84 12.32 -5.35
N ASP A 557 -92.27 12.57 -6.55
CA ASP A 557 -92.31 13.81 -7.37
C ASP A 557 -91.56 15.14 -7.04
N ASP A 558 -90.79 15.54 -8.06
CA ASP A 558 -90.68 16.85 -8.74
C ASP A 558 -89.81 18.04 -8.20
N ASN A 559 -88.78 18.35 -9.03
CA ASN A 559 -88.47 19.63 -9.68
C ASN A 559 -87.80 20.88 -9.02
N THR A 560 -86.76 21.33 -9.75
CA THR A 560 -86.35 22.71 -10.14
C THR A 560 -85.75 23.74 -9.15
N LEU A 561 -84.57 24.28 -9.53
CA LEU A 561 -84.29 25.70 -9.93
C LEU A 561 -82.90 26.22 -9.48
N LEU A 562 -82.06 26.56 -10.48
CA LEU A 562 -81.00 27.59 -10.46
C LEU A 562 -81.64 29.02 -10.41
N PRO A 563 -80.93 30.18 -10.49
CA PRO A 563 -79.47 30.49 -10.55
C PRO A 563 -79.06 31.75 -9.70
N LYS A 564 -77.78 32.18 -9.87
CA LYS A 564 -77.28 33.58 -10.07
C LYS A 564 -76.12 33.97 -9.13
N THR A 565 -74.88 34.13 -9.63
CA THR A 565 -74.21 35.28 -10.31
C THR A 565 -73.24 35.99 -9.37
N GLY A 566 -72.02 36.32 -9.86
CA GLY A 566 -71.35 37.56 -9.45
C GLY A 566 -69.81 37.57 -9.31
N ARG A 567 -69.14 38.00 -10.40
CA ARG A 567 -67.96 38.91 -10.49
C ARG A 567 -66.62 38.60 -9.81
N ASP A 568 -65.65 38.26 -10.66
CA ASP A 568 -64.55 39.11 -11.20
C ASP A 568 -63.69 40.07 -10.33
N ILE A 569 -62.41 40.10 -10.76
CA ILE A 569 -61.31 41.07 -10.56
C ILE A 569 -60.49 40.83 -9.27
N GLY A 570 -59.16 40.68 -9.28
CA GLY A 570 -58.12 40.89 -10.29
C GLY A 570 -56.88 41.54 -9.63
N LEU A 571 -55.69 41.23 -10.17
CA LEU A 571 -54.36 41.85 -9.94
C LEU A 571 -53.72 41.65 -8.56
N SER A 572 -52.39 41.68 -8.37
CA SER A 572 -51.16 41.37 -9.12
C SER A 572 -50.01 41.89 -8.24
N SER A 573 -48.88 41.19 -8.24
CA SER A 573 -47.51 41.66 -7.95
C SER A 573 -47.18 42.32 -6.60
N LEU A 574 -46.34 41.63 -5.81
CA LEU A 574 -44.95 42.04 -5.57
C LEU A 574 -44.11 40.80 -5.21
#